data_AF-A0A920I7W0-F1
#
_entry.id   AF-A0A920I7W0-F1
#
_cell.length_a   1.000
_cell.length_b   1.000
_cell.length_c   1.000
_cell.angle_alpha   90.00
_cell.angle_beta   90.00
_cell.angle_gamma   90.00
#
_symmetry.space_group_name_H-M   'P 1'
#
loop_
_entity.id
_entity.type
_entity.pdbx_description
1 polymer ?
#
loop_
_entity_poly.entity_id
_entity_poly.type
_entity_poly.pdbx_seq_one_letter_code
_entity_poly.pdbx_strand_id
1 'polypeptide(L)'
;MNFIGSDALYGRNWGGLRNIPFLHFETCYYQAIDFAIKNGIRRVEAGAQGLHKVPRGYLPEKTYSAHKINDPQFGDAVMKFLKQEIIQNNKETMYINKTSPYK
;
A
#
# COMPACT_ATOMS: atom_id res chain seq x y z
N MET A 1 6.11 -9.63 11.98
CA MET A 1 7.46 -9.68 11.37
C MET A 1 7.57 -8.60 10.31
N ASN A 2 8.60 -7.75 10.41
CA ASN A 2 8.95 -6.70 9.44
C ASN A 2 10.35 -7.01 8.88
N PHE A 3 10.62 -6.60 7.65
CA PHE A 3 11.90 -6.80 6.95
C PHE A 3 12.48 -5.46 6.54
N ILE A 4 13.78 -5.27 6.73
CA ILE A 4 14.49 -4.06 6.33
C ILE A 4 15.23 -4.37 5.03
N GLY A 5 14.87 -3.68 3.95
CA GLY A 5 15.59 -3.69 2.68
C GLY A 5 16.64 -2.59 2.62
N SER A 6 17.23 -2.40 1.45
CA SER A 6 18.26 -1.37 1.22
C SER A 6 17.74 0.06 1.37
N ASP A 7 16.48 0.31 1.04
CA ASP A 7 15.88 1.65 1.04
C ASP A 7 14.45 1.70 1.61
N ALA A 8 13.91 0.57 2.03
CA ALA A 8 12.53 0.44 2.47
C ALA A 8 12.36 -0.51 3.65
N LEU A 9 11.39 -0.20 4.50
CA LEU A 9 10.88 -1.10 5.54
C LEU A 9 9.62 -1.80 5.02
N TYR A 10 9.62 -3.12 5.02
CA TYR A 10 8.49 -3.94 4.56
C TYR A 10 7.80 -4.60 5.74
N GLY A 11 6.48 -4.43 5.85
CA GLY A 11 5.71 -5.20 6.81
C GLY A 11 4.41 -4.57 7.23
N ARG A 12 3.46 -5.44 7.55
CA ARG A 12 2.14 -5.09 8.11
C ARG A 12 1.58 -6.26 8.93
N ASN A 13 2.46 -7.11 9.45
CA ASN A 13 2.05 -8.29 10.20
C ASN A 13 1.72 -7.88 11.64
N TRP A 14 0.48 -8.11 12.04
CA TRP A 14 -0.02 -7.81 13.37
C TRP A 14 -0.92 -8.93 13.87
N GLY A 15 -0.89 -9.13 15.19
CA GLY A 15 -1.78 -9.98 15.94
C GLY A 15 -1.64 -9.65 17.42
N GLY A 16 -2.68 -9.94 18.21
CA GLY A 16 -2.67 -9.68 19.64
C GLY A 16 -3.44 -10.76 20.39
N LEU A 17 -3.00 -11.07 21.60
CA LEU A 17 -3.69 -11.99 22.51
C LEU A 17 -4.92 -11.33 23.16
N ARG A 18 -5.00 -10.01 23.12
CA ARG A 18 -6.08 -9.20 23.70
C ARG A 18 -6.63 -8.27 22.63
N ASN A 19 -7.94 -8.08 22.65
CA ASN A 19 -8.58 -7.09 21.80
C ASN A 19 -8.47 -5.71 22.45
N ILE A 20 -7.55 -4.90 21.94
CA ILE A 20 -7.34 -3.53 22.37
C ILE A 20 -7.78 -2.61 21.21
N PRO A 21 -8.73 -1.69 21.45
CA PRO A 21 -9.20 -0.77 20.41
C PRO A 21 -8.03 -0.06 19.73
N PHE A 22 -8.06 -0.04 18.39
CA PHE A 22 -7.09 0.68 17.54
C PHE A 22 -5.63 0.22 17.62
N LEU A 23 -5.29 -0.80 18.41
CA LEU A 23 -3.89 -1.24 18.58
C LEU A 23 -3.23 -1.66 17.26
N HIS A 24 -4.01 -2.21 16.33
CA HIS A 24 -3.50 -2.55 15.00
C HIS A 24 -2.94 -1.33 14.24
N PHE A 25 -3.49 -0.12 14.44
CA PHE A 25 -2.98 1.07 13.77
C PHE A 25 -1.61 1.45 14.31
N GLU A 26 -1.48 1.46 15.63
CA GLU A 26 -0.24 1.75 16.34
C GLU A 26 0.88 0.82 15.88
N THR A 27 0.63 -0.49 15.90
CA THR A 27 1.67 -1.50 15.68
C THR A 27 1.94 -1.78 14.21
N CYS A 28 0.97 -1.61 13.31
CA CYS A 28 1.17 -1.84 11.87
C CYS A 28 1.68 -0.61 11.12
N TYR A 29 1.36 0.59 11.61
CA TYR A 29 1.56 1.81 10.83
C TYR A 29 2.44 2.79 11.57
N TYR A 30 2.02 3.26 12.74
CA TYR A 30 2.69 4.39 13.39
C TYR A 30 4.08 4.02 13.89
N GLN A 31 4.24 2.85 14.53
CA GLN A 31 5.56 2.34 14.92
C GLN A 31 6.49 2.11 13.73
N ALA A 32 5.97 1.66 12.59
CA ALA A 32 6.77 1.44 11.38
C ALA A 32 7.24 2.77 10.76
N ILE A 33 6.36 3.78 10.71
CA ILE A 33 6.68 5.14 10.25
C ILE A 33 7.75 5.76 11.16
N ASP A 34 7.54 5.72 12.48
CA ASP A 34 8.48 6.25 13.46
C ASP A 34 9.86 5.58 13.35
N PHE A 35 9.89 4.26 13.21
CA PHE A 35 11.14 3.52 13.03
C PHE A 35 11.85 3.94 11.75
N ALA A 36 11.13 4.07 10.63
CA ALA A 36 11.73 4.46 9.36
C ALA A 36 12.31 5.88 9.41
N ILE A 37 11.58 6.84 10.00
CA ILE A 37 12.05 8.22 10.18
C ILE A 37 13.33 8.24 11.03
N LYS A 38 13.33 7.56 12.19
CA LYS A 38 14.48 7.54 13.11
C LYS A 38 15.74 6.93 12.49
N ASN A 39 15.58 5.98 11.57
CA ASN A 39 16.69 5.26 10.93
C ASN A 39 17.01 5.76 9.52
N GLY A 40 16.40 6.86 9.06
CA GLY A 40 16.64 7.41 7.72
C GLY A 40 16.21 6.49 6.58
N ILE A 41 15.28 5.57 6.82
CA ILE A 41 14.73 4.68 5.79
C ILE A 41 13.75 5.48 4.95
N ARG A 42 13.93 5.47 3.62
CA ARG A 42 13.26 6.40 2.70
C ARG A 42 11.76 6.15 2.55
N ARG A 43 11.31 4.90 2.65
CA ARG A 43 9.88 4.56 2.52
C ARG A 43 9.50 3.34 3.36
N VAL A 44 8.20 3.22 3.61
CA VAL A 44 7.60 2.07 4.30
C VAL A 44 6.56 1.45 3.37
N GLU A 45 6.71 0.15 3.12
CA GLU A 45 5.86 -0.64 2.24
C GLU A 45 4.78 -1.37 3.07
N ALA A 46 3.66 -0.67 3.31
CA ALA A 46 2.52 -1.17 4.08
C ALA A 46 1.50 -2.00 3.27
N GLY A 47 1.92 -2.51 2.09
CA GLY A 47 1.10 -3.30 1.17
C GLY A 47 0.38 -2.47 0.09
N ALA A 48 -0.18 -3.12 -0.94
CA ALA A 48 -0.89 -2.45 -2.05
C ALA A 48 -2.32 -2.08 -1.64
N GLN A 49 -2.75 -0.83 -1.91
CA GLN A 49 -4.09 -0.29 -1.60
C GLN A 49 -4.17 1.23 -1.94
N GLY A 50 -5.38 1.79 -2.12
CA GLY A 50 -5.65 3.18 -2.54
C GLY A 50 -5.91 4.21 -1.41
N LEU A 51 -6.94 5.05 -1.58
CA LEU A 51 -7.22 6.27 -0.78
C LEU A 51 -7.20 6.07 0.74
N HIS A 52 -7.69 4.95 1.25
CA HIS A 52 -7.76 4.70 2.70
C HIS A 52 -6.38 4.56 3.37
N LYS A 53 -5.28 4.55 2.60
CA LYS A 53 -3.92 4.69 3.13
C LYS A 53 -3.64 6.08 3.69
N VAL A 54 -4.25 7.12 3.11
CA VAL A 54 -4.04 8.52 3.51
C VAL A 54 -4.33 8.72 5.00
N PRO A 55 -5.51 8.38 5.54
CA PRO A 55 -5.77 8.56 6.98
C PRO A 55 -4.88 7.68 7.89
N ARG A 56 -4.13 6.72 7.33
CA ARG A 56 -3.20 5.85 8.07
C ARG A 56 -1.76 6.37 8.03
N GLY A 57 -1.51 7.55 7.46
CA GLY A 57 -0.17 8.16 7.37
C GLY A 57 0.61 7.78 6.11
N TYR A 58 -0.03 7.21 5.09
CA TYR A 58 0.64 6.78 3.86
C TYR A 58 0.04 7.43 2.62
N LEU A 59 0.89 7.90 1.72
CA LEU A 59 0.51 8.17 0.34
C LEU A 59 0.52 6.85 -0.46
N PRO A 60 -0.58 6.48 -1.14
CA PRO A 60 -0.58 5.36 -2.06
C PRO A 60 0.22 5.71 -3.32
N GLU A 61 1.09 4.79 -3.73
CA GLU A 61 1.89 4.89 -4.94
C GLU A 61 1.53 3.79 -5.94
N LYS A 62 1.77 4.07 -7.22
CA LYS A 62 1.49 3.11 -8.29
C LYS A 62 2.38 1.88 -8.13
N THR A 63 1.74 0.72 -7.97
CA THR A 63 2.41 -0.58 -7.83
C THR A 63 2.13 -1.44 -9.05
N TYR A 64 3.08 -2.30 -9.40
CA TYR A 64 3.01 -3.17 -10.57
C TYR A 64 3.05 -4.63 -10.12
N SER A 65 2.38 -5.50 -10.86
CA SER A 65 2.44 -6.95 -10.67
C SER A 65 2.60 -7.63 -12.03
N ALA A 66 3.28 -8.78 -12.02
CA ALA A 66 3.52 -9.57 -13.22
C ALA A 66 2.77 -10.90 -13.09
N HIS A 67 2.00 -11.24 -14.12
CA HIS A 67 1.17 -12.45 -14.13
C HIS A 67 1.39 -13.21 -15.43
N LYS A 68 1.58 -14.53 -15.32
CA LYS A 68 1.55 -15.43 -16.47
C LYS A 68 0.19 -16.10 -16.50
N ILE A 69 -0.58 -15.84 -17.55
CA ILE A 69 -1.90 -16.44 -17.76
C ILE A 69 -1.78 -17.40 -18.94
N ASN A 70 -1.98 -18.69 -18.68
CA ASN A 70 -1.80 -19.73 -19.69
C ASN A 70 -3.00 -19.86 -20.63
N ASP A 71 -4.22 -19.61 -20.13
CA ASP A 71 -5.44 -19.63 -20.93
C ASP A 71 -5.63 -18.30 -21.66
N PRO A 72 -5.60 -18.28 -23.01
CA PRO A 72 -5.71 -17.02 -23.76
C PRO A 72 -7.06 -16.31 -23.57
N GLN A 73 -8.16 -17.05 -23.47
CA GLN A 73 -9.49 -16.45 -23.31
C GLN A 73 -9.64 -15.80 -21.93
N PHE A 74 -9.11 -16.44 -20.90
CA PHE A 74 -9.05 -15.84 -19.57
C PHE A 74 -8.13 -14.62 -19.55
N GLY A 75 -6.99 -14.68 -20.24
CA GLY A 75 -6.09 -13.54 -20.43
C GLY A 75 -6.79 -12.33 -21.03
N ASP A 76 -7.57 -12.53 -22.10
CA ASP A 76 -8.34 -11.47 -22.75
C ASP A 76 -9.38 -10.85 -21.80
N ALA A 77 -10.07 -11.68 -21.00
CA ALA A 77 -11.03 -11.21 -20.01
C ALA A 77 -10.37 -10.33 -18.94
N VAL A 78 -9.21 -10.75 -18.41
CA VAL A 78 -8.43 -9.96 -17.45
C VAL A 78 -7.96 -8.66 -18.09
N MET A 79 -7.43 -8.69 -19.31
CA MET A 79 -6.97 -7.48 -20.01
C MET A 79 -8.10 -6.49 -20.27
N LYS A 80 -9.30 -6.96 -20.59
CA LYS A 80 -10.49 -6.11 -20.74
C LYS A 80 -10.84 -5.39 -19.44
N PHE A 81 -10.80 -6.09 -18.31
CA PHE A 81 -11.02 -5.49 -16.99
C PHE A 81 -9.93 -4.48 -16.64
N LEU A 82 -8.66 -4.83 -16.81
CA LEU A 82 -7.51 -3.98 -16.48
C LEU A 82 -7.54 -2.64 -17.22
N LYS A 83 -8.02 -2.59 -18.47
CA LYS A 83 -8.20 -1.32 -19.21
C LYS A 83 -9.11 -0.34 -18.47
N GLN A 84 -10.18 -0.83 -17.83
CA GLN A 84 -11.10 -0.02 -17.05
C GLN A 84 -10.52 0.33 -15.68
N GLU A 85 -9.91 -0.65 -15.01
CA GLU A 85 -9.26 -0.47 -13.71
C GLU A 85 -8.15 0.60 -13.75
N ILE A 86 -7.31 0.60 -14.79
CA ILE A 86 -6.24 1.60 -14.97
C ILE A 86 -6.81 3.02 -15.03
N ILE A 87 -7.93 3.22 -15.75
CA ILE A 87 -8.58 4.53 -15.83
C ILE A 87 -9.09 4.95 -14.45
N GLN A 88 -9.69 4.02 -13.70
CA GLN A 88 -10.19 4.31 -12.36
C GLN A 88 -9.07 4.63 -11.38
N ASN A 89 -7.99 3.84 -11.38
CA ASN A 89 -6.82 4.05 -10.53
C ASN A 89 -6.16 5.40 -10.83
N ASN A 90 -6.02 5.78 -12.10
CA ASN A 90 -5.47 7.09 -12.47
C ASN A 90 -6.33 8.25 -11.95
N LYS A 91 -7.66 8.13 -12.01
CA LYS A 91 -8.59 9.14 -11.44
C LYS A 91 -8.43 9.24 -9.93
N GLU A 92 -8.35 8.10 -9.24
CA GLU A 92 -8.14 8.07 -7.79
C GLU A 92 -6.80 8.70 -7.41
N THR A 93 -5.70 8.36 -8.09
CA THR A 93 -4.37 8.97 -7.88
C THR A 93 -4.41 10.48 -8.08
N MET A 94 -5.06 10.98 -9.14
CA MET A 94 -5.20 12.43 -9.35
C MET A 94 -5.99 13.10 -8.22
N TYR A 95 -7.05 12.47 -7.73
CA TYR A 95 -7.84 12.98 -6.61
C TYR A 95 -7.02 13.02 -5.31
N ILE A 96 -6.28 11.95 -5.01
CA ILE A 96 -5.43 11.86 -3.82
C ILE A 96 -4.33 12.91 -3.86
N ASN A 97 -3.62 13.05 -4.97
CA ASN A 97 -2.55 14.04 -5.11
C ASN A 97 -3.05 15.48 -4.96
N LYS A 98 -4.32 15.74 -5.30
CA LYS A 98 -4.94 17.05 -5.15
C LYS A 98 -5.42 17.34 -3.72
N THR A 99 -5.85 16.31 -2.98
CA THR A 99 -6.57 16.48 -1.70
C THR A 99 -5.80 16.02 -0.47
N SER A 100 -4.70 15.27 -0.65
CA SER A 100 -3.90 14.76 0.46
C SER A 100 -3.29 15.89 1.30
N PRO A 101 -3.26 15.73 2.64
CA PRO A 101 -2.57 16.66 3.53
C PRO A 101 -1.04 16.50 3.52
N TYR A 102 -0.52 15.41 2.96
CA TYR A 102 0.91 15.12 2.88
C TYR A 102 1.52 15.69 1.59
N LYS A 103 2.73 16.24 1.68
CA LYS A 103 3.50 16.85 0.58
C LYS A 103 4.79 16.08 0.32
#